data_AF-A0A7W1UA63-F1
#
_entry.id   AF-A0A7W1UA63-F1
#
_cell.length_a   1.000
_cell.length_b   1.000
_cell.length_c   1.000
_cell.angle_alpha   90.00
_cell.angle_beta   90.00
_cell.angle_gamma   90.00
#
_symmetry.space_group_name_H-M   'P 1'
#
loop_
_entity.id
_entity.type
_entity.pdbx_description
1 polymer ?
#
loop_
_entity_poly.entity_id
_entity_poly.type
_entity_poly.pdbx_seq_one_letter_code
_entity_poly.pdbx_strand_id
1 'polypeptide(L)'
;MPTTLRFEHIESAIQTLPTQGRTMLQLLLLQYLDLSPESIAYMVNDQPDSRFQAGNQPKGNPLSLEAERNITSRANQYRDYYRQKRERPGMHIEFLTQELKNIDKTIQIAERLLTSDFELTQNALQDAKTQSPSILLRQELRKLERGWDNQELSPKEYQTQRLLLEYQALLRRRGIFRRRLKFAQNDFIVSGNSPLQDHEIAHIWGIPLGSLVARKVKALQHFLTELQKHQDKHSAPDEPLQPINLWKEALDFLSQRPIEKSMVEYDGLGKTEEALLDQLRAFVDGSMSEPEESKFWTSITKVHDTEFSGTWLSQARSIFAFQRLNALLNDMDFSDEGLEEGLRVKIYPQLPDDQLAPESDDKPIELSEKGVGVLNYFAGEQDDKRRG
;
A
#
# COMPACT_ATOMS: atom_id res chain seq x y z
N MET A 1 31.73 11.06 9.02
CA MET A 1 31.28 10.99 10.42
C MET A 1 29.78 10.74 10.44
N PRO A 2 29.26 9.82 11.28
CA PRO A 2 27.82 9.76 11.52
C PRO A 2 27.40 11.07 12.20
N THR A 3 26.27 11.64 11.79
CA THR A 3 25.86 12.92 12.33
C THR A 3 25.18 12.78 13.68
N THR A 4 25.46 13.74 14.55
CA THR A 4 24.93 13.83 15.93
C THR A 4 23.53 14.46 15.96
N LEU A 5 22.90 14.59 14.79
CA LEU A 5 21.61 15.23 14.62
C LEU A 5 20.51 14.39 15.29
N ARG A 6 19.62 15.05 16.04
CA ARG A 6 18.48 14.44 16.73
C ARG A 6 17.23 15.23 16.39
N PHE A 7 16.06 14.60 16.54
CA PHE A 7 14.76 15.26 16.32
C PHE A 7 14.62 16.55 17.13
N GLU A 8 15.05 16.52 18.40
CA GLU A 8 15.04 17.69 19.29
C GLU A 8 15.84 18.87 18.73
N HIS A 9 16.95 18.60 18.02
CA HIS A 9 17.76 19.65 17.39
C HIS A 9 17.00 20.28 16.20
N ILE A 10 16.28 19.48 15.42
CA ILE A 10 15.45 19.95 14.30
C ILE A 10 14.29 20.81 14.83
N GLU A 11 13.56 20.33 15.82
CA GLU A 11 12.43 21.06 16.40
C GLU A 11 12.89 22.36 17.08
N SER A 12 13.98 22.32 17.84
CA SER A 12 14.59 23.51 18.45
C SER A 12 15.00 24.53 17.39
N ALA A 13 15.68 24.09 16.32
CA ALA A 13 16.10 24.97 15.24
C ALA A 13 14.92 25.61 14.48
N ILE A 14 13.75 24.95 14.43
CA ILE A 14 12.52 25.53 13.87
C ILE A 14 11.89 26.55 14.82
N GLN A 15 11.93 26.27 16.14
CA GLN A 15 11.33 27.16 17.14
C GLN A 15 12.09 28.49 17.28
N THR A 16 13.41 28.50 17.09
CA THR A 16 14.24 29.71 17.13
C THR A 16 14.02 30.65 15.94
N LEU A 17 13.39 30.17 14.86
CA LEU A 17 13.09 31.00 13.69
C LEU A 17 11.99 32.05 14.01
N PRO A 18 12.06 33.24 13.38
CA PRO A 18 10.93 34.16 13.35
C PRO A 18 9.67 33.47 12.79
N THR A 19 8.48 33.95 13.17
CA THR A 19 7.18 33.33 12.80
C THR A 19 7.05 33.06 11.30
N GLN A 20 7.53 33.96 10.44
CA GLN A 20 7.58 33.74 8.98
C GLN A 20 8.45 32.54 8.58
N GLY A 21 9.66 32.44 9.13
CA GLY A 21 10.59 31.34 8.82
C GLY A 21 10.11 30.01 9.38
N ARG A 22 9.53 30.03 10.59
CA ARG A 22 8.89 28.86 11.21
C ARG A 22 7.73 28.35 10.36
N THR A 23 6.84 29.24 9.92
CA THR A 23 5.71 28.92 9.04
C THR A 23 6.19 28.28 7.73
N MET A 24 7.23 28.86 7.11
CA MET A 24 7.83 28.31 5.90
C MET A 24 8.36 26.89 6.11
N LEU A 25 9.07 26.63 7.21
CA LEU A 25 9.61 25.29 7.48
C LEU A 25 8.54 24.28 7.85
N GLN A 26 7.51 24.68 8.60
CA GLN A 26 6.36 23.80 8.87
C GLN A 26 5.64 23.42 7.57
N LEU A 27 5.49 24.34 6.62
CA LEU A 27 4.92 24.04 5.30
C LEU A 27 5.84 23.13 4.46
N LEU A 28 7.15 23.37 4.44
CA LEU A 28 8.10 22.50 3.72
C LEU A 28 8.13 21.07 4.27
N LEU A 29 7.95 20.94 5.59
CA LEU A 29 8.01 19.69 6.33
C LEU A 29 6.63 19.21 6.78
N LEU A 30 5.57 19.60 6.08
CA LEU A 30 4.17 19.35 6.46
C LEU A 30 3.86 17.84 6.64
N GLN A 31 4.60 16.99 5.93
CA GLN A 31 4.52 15.54 6.07
C GLN A 31 4.98 15.02 7.45
N TYR A 32 5.75 15.82 8.19
CA TYR A 32 6.34 15.47 9.49
C TYR A 32 5.88 16.36 10.64
N LEU A 33 5.43 17.58 10.34
CA LEU A 33 5.10 18.61 11.32
C LEU A 33 3.74 19.22 10.98
N ASP A 34 2.91 19.41 12.00
CA ASP A 34 1.66 20.16 11.86
C ASP A 34 1.92 21.67 11.90
N LEU A 35 1.06 22.44 11.22
CA LEU A 35 1.08 23.89 11.31
C LEU A 35 0.59 24.34 12.69
N SER A 36 1.33 25.25 13.30
CA SER A 36 0.90 25.86 14.56
C SER A 36 -0.25 26.87 14.33
N PRO A 37 -1.13 27.09 15.32
CA PRO A 37 -2.16 28.14 15.24
C PRO A 37 -1.57 29.53 14.96
N GLU A 38 -0.40 29.84 15.53
CA GLU A 38 0.33 31.08 15.28
C GLU A 38 0.73 31.22 13.80
N SER A 39 1.20 30.13 13.19
CA SER A 39 1.55 30.10 11.76
C SER A 39 0.33 30.29 10.87
N ILE A 40 -0.80 29.68 11.20
CA ILE A 40 -2.06 29.88 10.46
C ILE A 40 -2.51 31.34 10.56
N ALA A 41 -2.54 31.91 11.78
CA ALA A 41 -2.89 33.31 11.98
C ALA A 41 -1.92 34.26 11.26
N TYR A 42 -0.62 33.94 11.24
CA TYR A 42 0.36 34.70 10.47
C TYR A 42 0.07 34.66 8.96
N MET A 43 -0.22 33.48 8.40
CA MET A 43 -0.55 33.33 6.98
C MET A 43 -1.78 34.13 6.58
N VAL A 44 -2.83 34.13 7.41
CA VAL A 44 -4.06 34.89 7.19
C VAL A 44 -3.79 36.40 7.14
N ASN A 45 -2.95 36.90 8.05
CA ASN A 45 -2.59 38.32 8.11
C ASN A 45 -1.64 38.76 6.98
N ASP A 46 -0.89 37.82 6.41
CA ASP A 46 0.09 38.06 5.34
C ASP A 46 -0.51 37.86 3.93
N GLN A 47 -1.76 37.40 3.81
CA GLN A 47 -2.42 37.26 2.51
C GLN A 47 -2.65 38.63 1.84
N PRO A 48 -2.34 38.77 0.54
CA PRO A 48 -2.68 39.98 -0.20
C PRO A 48 -4.20 40.08 -0.39
N ASP A 49 -4.82 41.12 0.14
CA ASP A 49 -6.23 41.44 -0.15
C ASP A 49 -6.35 41.91 -1.61
N SER A 50 -7.09 41.15 -2.42
CA SER A 50 -7.33 41.41 -3.85
C SER A 50 -8.00 42.77 -4.12
N ARG A 51 -8.65 43.35 -3.09
CA ARG A 51 -9.25 44.69 -3.16
C ARG A 51 -8.21 45.82 -3.10
N PHE A 52 -7.00 45.53 -2.65
CA PHE A 52 -5.93 46.53 -2.48
C PHE A 52 -4.71 46.14 -3.33
N GLN A 53 -4.77 46.41 -4.63
CA GLN A 53 -3.69 46.11 -5.57
C GLN A 53 -2.45 47.02 -5.44
N ALA A 54 -2.54 48.12 -4.68
CA ALA A 54 -1.40 48.98 -4.32
C ALA A 54 -1.77 49.86 -3.10
N GLY A 55 -1.15 49.59 -1.94
CA GLY A 55 -1.35 50.39 -0.72
C GLY A 55 -1.24 49.55 0.56
N ASN A 56 -1.01 50.23 1.69
CA ASN A 56 -1.00 49.58 3.00
C ASN A 56 -2.39 48.98 3.29
N GLN A 57 -2.43 47.67 3.55
CA GLN A 57 -3.66 47.00 3.95
C GLN A 57 -4.27 47.65 5.20
N PRO A 58 -5.61 47.70 5.30
CA PRO A 58 -6.28 48.20 6.50
C PRO A 58 -5.85 47.36 7.72
N LYS A 59 -5.39 48.03 8.78
CA LYS A 59 -5.06 47.38 10.06
C LYS A 59 -6.34 46.89 10.72
N GLY A 60 -6.53 45.58 10.76
CA GLY A 60 -7.72 44.92 11.30
C GLY A 60 -8.55 44.30 10.19
N ASN A 61 -8.22 43.06 9.83
CA ASN A 61 -8.92 42.34 8.77
C ASN A 61 -10.13 41.60 9.38
N PRO A 62 -11.39 41.94 9.05
CA PRO A 62 -12.58 41.24 9.55
C PRO A 62 -12.79 39.85 8.91
N LEU A 63 -11.88 39.40 8.04
CA LEU A 63 -11.93 38.13 7.29
C LEU A 63 -11.31 36.92 8.02
N SER A 64 -10.94 37.04 9.31
CA SER A 64 -10.04 36.08 9.98
C SER A 64 -10.59 34.65 10.03
N LEU A 65 -11.84 34.41 10.42
CA LEU A 65 -12.32 33.03 10.64
C LEU A 65 -12.50 32.20 9.36
N GLU A 66 -12.97 32.81 8.27
CA GLU A 66 -13.13 32.10 6.99
C GLU A 66 -11.77 31.86 6.32
N ALA A 67 -10.88 32.85 6.36
CA ALA A 67 -9.51 32.70 5.87
C ALA A 67 -8.72 31.66 6.67
N GLU A 68 -8.86 31.65 8.00
CA GLU A 68 -8.30 30.63 8.89
C GLU A 68 -8.83 29.24 8.52
N ARG A 69 -10.15 29.09 8.33
CA ARG A 69 -10.75 27.82 7.88
C ARG A 69 -10.21 27.37 6.53
N ASN A 70 -10.10 28.27 5.56
CA ASN A 70 -9.64 27.95 4.21
C ASN A 70 -8.16 27.55 4.18
N ILE A 71 -7.30 28.26 4.92
CA ILE A 71 -5.89 27.88 5.06
C ILE A 71 -5.78 26.54 5.79
N THR A 72 -6.50 26.36 6.89
CA THR A 72 -6.51 25.10 7.66
C THR A 72 -6.98 23.93 6.80
N SER A 73 -8.06 24.10 6.05
CA SER A 73 -8.59 23.07 5.15
C SER A 73 -7.57 22.67 4.08
N ARG A 74 -6.96 23.64 3.40
CA ARG A 74 -5.92 23.37 2.39
C ARG A 74 -4.70 22.70 3.02
N ALA A 75 -4.23 23.20 4.16
CA ALA A 75 -3.10 22.61 4.86
C ALA A 75 -3.38 21.15 5.25
N ASN A 76 -4.56 20.85 5.80
CA ASN A 76 -4.94 19.49 6.15
C ASN A 76 -4.99 18.59 4.90
N GLN A 77 -5.54 19.06 3.79
CA GLN A 77 -5.57 18.30 2.53
C GLN A 77 -4.16 17.90 2.06
N TYR A 78 -3.23 18.85 1.99
CA TYR A 78 -1.84 18.56 1.58
C TYR A 78 -1.11 17.72 2.61
N ARG A 79 -1.33 17.97 3.90
CA ARG A 79 -0.76 17.16 4.98
C ARG A 79 -1.18 15.70 4.85
N ASP A 80 -2.48 15.46 4.72
CA ASP A 80 -3.04 14.11 4.64
C ASP A 80 -2.52 13.41 3.36
N TYR A 81 -2.48 14.12 2.23
CA TYR A 81 -1.89 13.61 0.99
C TYR A 81 -0.42 13.21 1.15
N TYR A 82 0.43 14.09 1.68
CA TYR A 82 1.86 13.81 1.82
C TYR A 82 2.13 12.71 2.86
N ARG A 83 1.35 12.66 3.95
CA ARG A 83 1.40 11.56 4.93
C ARG A 83 1.00 10.24 4.28
N GLN A 84 -0.08 10.20 3.51
CA GLN A 84 -0.50 9.01 2.77
C GLN A 84 0.50 8.57 1.70
N LYS A 85 1.10 9.52 0.98
CA LYS A 85 2.15 9.27 -0.02
C LYS A 85 3.37 8.57 0.58
N ARG A 86 3.66 8.84 1.86
CA ARG A 86 4.71 8.17 2.65
C ARG A 86 4.21 6.88 3.31
N GLU A 87 2.99 6.86 3.82
CA GLU A 87 2.37 5.69 4.46
C GLU A 87 2.26 4.51 3.50
N ARG A 88 1.76 4.75 2.28
CA ARG A 88 1.58 3.70 1.27
C ARG A 88 2.85 2.86 1.05
N PRO A 89 4.01 3.41 0.64
CA PRO A 89 5.21 2.60 0.45
C PRO A 89 5.72 1.99 1.77
N GLY A 90 5.47 2.62 2.92
CA GLY A 90 5.72 2.02 4.23
C GLY A 90 4.91 0.72 4.44
N MET A 91 3.61 0.75 4.16
CA MET A 91 2.75 -0.43 4.22
C MET A 91 3.17 -1.51 3.21
N HIS A 92 3.61 -1.12 2.01
CA HIS A 92 4.14 -2.06 1.02
C HIS A 92 5.35 -2.80 1.57
N ILE A 93 6.28 -2.08 2.21
CA ILE A 93 7.48 -2.65 2.82
C ILE A 93 7.10 -3.62 3.95
N GLU A 94 6.21 -3.22 4.85
CA GLU A 94 5.72 -4.06 5.95
C GLU A 94 5.14 -5.39 5.41
N PHE A 95 4.17 -5.29 4.49
CA PHE A 95 3.53 -6.45 3.87
C PHE A 95 4.53 -7.35 3.16
N LEU A 96 5.34 -6.80 2.26
CA LEU A 96 6.29 -7.58 1.45
C LEU A 96 7.37 -8.23 2.31
N THR A 97 7.77 -7.61 3.42
CA THR A 97 8.74 -8.18 4.36
C THR A 97 8.16 -9.38 5.10
N GLN A 98 6.91 -9.28 5.55
CA GLN A 98 6.21 -10.38 6.22
C GLN A 98 5.97 -11.53 5.23
N GLU A 99 5.43 -11.23 4.05
CA GLU A 99 5.15 -12.23 3.03
C GLU A 99 6.41 -12.93 2.52
N LEU A 100 7.53 -12.22 2.36
CA LEU A 100 8.81 -12.84 2.00
C LEU A 100 9.31 -13.82 3.06
N LYS A 101 9.13 -13.50 4.36
CA LYS A 101 9.47 -14.43 5.45
C LYS A 101 8.59 -15.69 5.36
N ASN A 102 7.30 -15.52 5.09
CA ASN A 102 6.36 -16.63 4.94
C ASN A 102 6.73 -17.52 3.75
N ILE A 103 6.98 -16.92 2.58
CA ILE A 103 7.44 -17.64 1.38
C ILE A 103 8.76 -18.39 1.66
N ASP A 104 9.73 -17.76 2.34
CA ASP A 104 11.00 -18.42 2.68
C ASP A 104 10.79 -19.63 3.61
N LYS A 105 9.85 -19.56 4.57
CA LYS A 105 9.45 -20.72 5.38
C LYS A 105 8.79 -21.82 4.55
N THR A 106 7.81 -21.47 3.70
CA THR A 106 7.11 -22.44 2.85
C THR A 106 8.08 -23.15 1.91
N ILE A 107 9.08 -22.43 1.39
CA ILE A 107 10.17 -23.02 0.58
C ILE A 107 10.94 -24.06 1.41
N GLN A 108 11.33 -23.76 2.65
CA GLN A 108 12.05 -24.70 3.51
C GLN A 108 11.23 -25.96 3.81
N ILE A 109 9.92 -25.81 4.05
CA ILE A 109 9.01 -26.94 4.28
C ILE A 109 8.87 -27.77 3.01
N ALA A 110 8.71 -27.15 1.84
CA ALA A 110 8.66 -27.87 0.56
C ALA A 110 9.97 -28.63 0.27
N GLU A 111 11.13 -28.03 0.54
CA GLU A 111 12.44 -28.70 0.42
C GLU A 111 12.53 -29.91 1.37
N ARG A 112 12.06 -29.76 2.62
CA ARG A 112 11.99 -30.87 3.59
C ARG A 112 11.08 -32.00 3.08
N LEU A 113 9.87 -31.69 2.63
CA LEU A 113 8.93 -32.70 2.11
C LEU A 113 9.48 -33.43 0.89
N LEU A 114 10.07 -32.71 -0.06
CA LEU A 114 10.67 -33.29 -1.27
C LEU A 114 11.82 -34.26 -0.92
N THR A 115 12.62 -33.95 0.10
CA THR A 115 13.78 -34.75 0.48
C THR A 115 13.44 -35.91 1.43
N SER A 116 12.50 -35.71 2.36
CA SER A 116 12.12 -36.72 3.37
C SER A 116 11.03 -37.68 2.89
N ASP A 117 9.89 -37.16 2.41
CA ASP A 117 8.71 -37.98 2.06
C ASP A 117 8.81 -38.54 0.63
N PHE A 118 9.39 -37.76 -0.30
CA PHE A 118 9.47 -38.11 -1.73
C PHE A 118 10.87 -38.54 -2.20
N GLU A 119 11.86 -38.56 -1.30
CA GLU A 119 13.22 -39.09 -1.55
C GLU A 119 13.92 -38.45 -2.78
N LEU A 120 13.64 -37.19 -3.08
CA LEU A 120 14.21 -36.49 -4.22
C LEU A 120 15.72 -36.23 -4.00
N THR A 121 16.55 -36.51 -4.99
CA THR A 121 18.00 -36.28 -4.88
C THR A 121 18.33 -34.78 -4.77
N GLN A 122 19.39 -34.45 -4.02
CA GLN A 122 19.86 -33.06 -3.89
C GLN A 122 20.22 -32.42 -5.24
N ASN A 123 20.73 -33.22 -6.18
CA ASN A 123 21.03 -32.75 -7.54
C ASN A 123 19.75 -32.33 -8.28
N ALA A 124 18.70 -33.15 -8.22
CA ALA A 124 17.41 -32.82 -8.85
C ALA A 124 16.76 -31.56 -8.23
N LEU A 125 16.91 -31.37 -6.92
CA LEU A 125 16.42 -30.16 -6.24
C LEU A 125 17.19 -28.90 -6.66
N GLN A 126 18.51 -29.02 -6.82
CA GLN A 126 19.35 -27.93 -7.30
C GLN A 126 19.07 -27.60 -8.77
N ASP A 127 18.86 -28.61 -9.62
CA ASP A 127 18.43 -28.43 -11.00
C ASP A 127 17.08 -27.71 -11.07
N ALA A 128 16.09 -28.15 -10.28
CA ALA A 128 14.79 -27.51 -10.20
C ALA A 128 14.90 -26.03 -9.78
N LYS A 129 15.79 -25.72 -8.83
CA LYS A 129 16.06 -24.34 -8.39
C LYS A 129 16.64 -23.47 -9.50
N THR A 130 17.61 -23.99 -10.26
CA THR A 130 18.22 -23.25 -11.38
C THR A 130 17.26 -23.06 -12.56
N GLN A 131 16.37 -24.02 -12.81
CA GLN A 131 15.38 -23.97 -13.89
C GLN A 131 14.12 -23.18 -13.53
N SER A 132 13.89 -22.89 -12.24
CA SER A 132 12.69 -22.17 -11.79
C SER A 132 12.40 -20.85 -12.55
N PRO A 133 13.38 -20.01 -12.96
CA PRO A 133 13.05 -18.76 -13.66
C PRO A 133 12.54 -18.96 -15.08
N SER A 134 12.87 -20.08 -15.74
CA SER A 134 12.56 -20.33 -17.15
C SER A 134 11.37 -21.28 -17.38
N ILE A 135 10.93 -21.99 -16.34
CA ILE A 135 9.83 -22.96 -16.47
C ILE A 135 8.50 -22.28 -16.82
N LEU A 136 7.69 -22.91 -17.67
CA LEU A 136 6.35 -22.45 -17.99
C LEU A 136 5.34 -23.17 -17.09
N LEU A 137 5.21 -22.72 -15.84
CA LEU A 137 4.40 -23.38 -14.80
C LEU A 137 3.02 -23.83 -15.27
N ARG A 138 2.27 -22.94 -15.94
CA ARG A 138 0.92 -23.29 -16.46
C ARG A 138 0.95 -24.43 -17.48
N GLN A 139 1.99 -24.54 -18.30
CA GLN A 139 2.09 -25.61 -19.29
C GLN A 139 2.48 -26.93 -18.62
N GLU A 140 3.43 -26.90 -17.68
CA GLU A 140 3.85 -28.08 -16.94
C GLU A 140 2.76 -28.62 -16.02
N LEU A 141 1.99 -27.74 -15.36
CA LEU A 141 0.80 -28.12 -14.60
C LEU A 141 -0.25 -28.82 -15.48
N ARG A 142 -0.55 -28.26 -16.66
CA ARG A 142 -1.49 -28.89 -17.60
C ARG A 142 -0.99 -30.24 -18.13
N LYS A 143 0.32 -30.40 -18.33
CA LYS A 143 0.91 -31.68 -18.73
C LYS A 143 0.78 -32.71 -17.62
N LEU A 144 1.05 -32.30 -16.39
CA LEU A 144 0.91 -33.13 -15.20
C LEU A 144 -0.54 -33.59 -15.00
N GLU A 145 -1.50 -32.67 -15.13
CA GLU A 145 -2.95 -32.97 -15.08
C GLU A 145 -3.35 -33.97 -16.17
N ARG A 146 -2.93 -33.75 -17.43
CA ARG A 146 -3.22 -34.72 -18.51
C ARG A 146 -2.60 -36.09 -18.29
N GLY A 147 -1.37 -36.14 -17.77
CA GLY A 147 -0.71 -37.42 -17.45
C GLY A 147 -1.44 -38.17 -16.33
N TRP A 148 -2.00 -37.44 -15.38
CA TRP A 148 -2.88 -38.01 -14.36
C TRP A 148 -4.21 -38.52 -14.94
N ASP A 149 -4.89 -37.69 -15.74
CA ASP A 149 -6.17 -38.05 -16.39
C ASP A 149 -6.03 -39.26 -17.31
N ASN A 150 -4.89 -39.37 -18.00
CA ASN A 150 -4.56 -40.51 -18.86
C ASN A 150 -4.06 -41.75 -18.09
N GLN A 151 -3.98 -41.70 -16.75
CA GLN A 151 -3.45 -42.76 -15.90
C GLN A 151 -2.00 -43.16 -16.22
N GLU A 152 -1.21 -42.22 -16.74
CA GLU A 152 0.21 -42.40 -17.08
C GLU A 152 1.13 -42.28 -15.84
N LEU A 153 0.61 -41.69 -14.76
CA LEU A 153 1.36 -41.37 -13.55
C LEU A 153 0.82 -42.12 -12.34
N SER A 154 1.71 -42.65 -11.50
CA SER A 154 1.32 -43.12 -10.18
C SER A 154 0.97 -41.95 -9.24
N PRO A 155 0.17 -42.16 -8.18
CA PRO A 155 -0.17 -41.10 -7.23
C PRO A 155 1.05 -40.44 -6.59
N LYS A 156 2.09 -41.23 -6.28
CA LYS A 156 3.35 -40.73 -5.68
C LYS A 156 4.13 -39.87 -6.68
N GLU A 157 4.20 -40.28 -7.95
CA GLU A 157 4.87 -39.50 -9.00
C GLU A 157 4.14 -38.18 -9.27
N TYR A 158 2.81 -38.21 -9.32
CA TYR A 158 2.01 -36.99 -9.44
C TYR A 158 2.29 -36.02 -8.31
N GLN A 159 2.19 -36.48 -7.06
CA GLN A 159 2.44 -35.65 -5.86
C GLN A 159 3.86 -35.08 -5.85
N THR A 160 4.86 -35.88 -6.22
CA THR A 160 6.27 -35.44 -6.29
C THR A 160 6.44 -34.34 -7.33
N GLN A 161 5.93 -34.56 -8.55
CA GLN A 161 6.02 -33.57 -9.64
C GLN A 161 5.21 -32.31 -9.32
N ARG A 162 4.03 -32.44 -8.71
CA ARG A 162 3.21 -31.31 -8.28
C ARG A 162 3.94 -30.47 -7.23
N LEU A 163 4.50 -31.11 -6.20
CA LEU A 163 5.27 -30.43 -5.16
C LEU A 163 6.51 -29.74 -5.74
N LEU A 164 7.18 -30.35 -6.71
CA LEU A 164 8.33 -29.75 -7.40
C LEU A 164 7.94 -28.48 -8.17
N LEU A 165 6.79 -28.49 -8.84
CA LEU A 165 6.25 -27.33 -9.54
C LEU A 165 5.82 -26.22 -8.56
N GLU A 166 5.20 -26.56 -7.43
CA GLU A 166 4.86 -25.60 -6.36
C GLU A 166 6.12 -24.97 -5.76
N TYR A 167 7.16 -25.77 -5.48
CA TYR A 167 8.46 -25.28 -5.02
C TYR A 167 9.08 -24.29 -6.01
N GLN A 168 9.06 -24.60 -7.31
CA GLN A 168 9.55 -23.69 -8.35
C GLN A 168 8.70 -22.42 -8.45
N ALA A 169 7.38 -22.51 -8.27
CA ALA A 169 6.49 -21.36 -8.21
C ALA A 169 6.82 -20.42 -7.03
N LEU A 170 7.05 -20.99 -5.83
CA LEU A 170 7.46 -20.24 -4.65
C LEU A 170 8.80 -19.52 -4.85
N LEU A 171 9.79 -20.18 -5.48
CA LEU A 171 11.07 -19.57 -5.80
C LEU A 171 10.93 -18.34 -6.72
N ARG A 172 10.07 -18.43 -7.74
CA ARG A 172 9.78 -17.32 -8.66
C ARG A 172 9.04 -16.20 -7.96
N ARG A 173 7.99 -16.52 -7.19
CA ARG A 173 7.21 -15.57 -6.40
C ARG A 173 8.13 -14.80 -5.45
N ARG A 174 9.04 -15.48 -4.74
CA ARG A 174 10.09 -14.83 -3.93
C ARG A 174 10.92 -13.84 -4.73
N GLY A 175 11.38 -14.20 -5.92
CA GLY A 175 12.17 -13.31 -6.80
C GLY A 175 11.38 -12.07 -7.26
N ILE A 176 10.08 -12.21 -7.53
CA ILE A 176 9.18 -11.11 -7.85
C ILE A 176 9.01 -10.19 -6.63
N PHE A 177 8.72 -10.75 -5.46
CA PHE A 177 8.48 -10.00 -4.24
C PHE A 177 9.73 -9.26 -3.74
N ARG A 178 10.93 -9.84 -3.88
CA ARG A 178 12.20 -9.13 -3.59
C ARG A 178 12.40 -7.90 -4.48
N ARG A 179 12.05 -8.00 -5.77
CA ARG A 179 12.09 -6.85 -6.69
C ARG A 179 11.08 -5.78 -6.27
N ARG A 180 9.84 -6.18 -5.98
CA ARG A 180 8.79 -5.28 -5.48
C ARG A 180 9.21 -4.58 -4.19
N LEU A 181 9.83 -5.29 -3.25
CA LEU A 181 10.32 -4.73 -1.98
C LEU A 181 11.39 -3.66 -2.24
N LYS A 182 12.35 -3.92 -3.13
CA LYS A 182 13.36 -2.92 -3.50
C LYS A 182 12.74 -1.66 -4.10
N PHE A 183 11.73 -1.81 -4.95
CA PHE A 183 11.00 -0.66 -5.49
C PHE A 183 10.27 0.11 -4.39
N ALA A 184 9.57 -0.58 -3.48
CA ALA A 184 8.87 0.05 -2.36
C ALA A 184 9.82 0.78 -1.40
N GLN A 185 11.01 0.21 -1.13
CA GLN A 185 12.06 0.86 -0.33
C GLN A 185 12.56 2.15 -0.97
N ASN A 186 12.83 2.12 -2.28
CA ASN A 186 13.24 3.32 -3.01
C ASN A 186 12.13 4.38 -3.01
N ASP A 187 10.89 3.95 -3.22
CA ASP A 187 9.71 4.82 -3.22
C ASP A 187 9.46 5.45 -1.84
N PHE A 188 9.69 4.71 -0.76
CA PHE A 188 9.63 5.23 0.61
C PHE A 188 10.67 6.31 0.86
N ILE A 189 11.91 6.09 0.42
CA ILE A 189 13.00 7.09 0.53
C ILE A 189 12.65 8.35 -0.29
N VAL A 190 12.21 8.18 -1.53
CA VAL A 190 11.84 9.31 -2.41
C VAL A 190 10.67 10.10 -1.83
N SER A 191 9.64 9.40 -1.35
CA SER A 191 8.45 10.03 -0.75
C SER A 191 8.80 10.75 0.55
N GLY A 192 9.64 10.16 1.40
CA GLY A 192 10.12 10.81 2.62
C GLY A 192 11.03 12.02 2.37
N ASN A 193 11.81 12.01 1.29
CA ASN A 193 12.75 13.10 0.99
C ASN A 193 12.16 14.19 0.07
N SER A 194 10.86 14.14 -0.22
CA SER A 194 10.17 15.13 -1.05
C SER A 194 9.43 16.15 -0.18
N PRO A 195 9.97 17.38 0.02
CA PRO A 195 9.21 18.45 0.67
C PRO A 195 8.09 18.97 -0.26
N LEU A 196 7.18 19.78 0.30
CA LEU A 196 6.19 20.50 -0.51
C LEU A 196 6.87 21.38 -1.57
N GLN A 197 6.26 21.42 -2.75
CA GLN A 197 6.66 22.27 -3.87
C GLN A 197 6.19 23.70 -3.66
N ASP A 198 6.90 24.65 -4.28
CA ASP A 198 6.64 26.08 -4.05
C ASP A 198 5.23 26.51 -4.48
N HIS A 199 4.67 25.89 -5.51
CA HIS A 199 3.30 26.16 -5.96
C HIS A 199 2.24 25.63 -4.97
N GLU A 200 2.51 24.52 -4.30
CA GLU A 200 1.64 23.95 -3.25
C GLU A 200 1.69 24.83 -2.00
N ILE A 201 2.88 25.28 -1.60
CA ILE A 201 3.05 26.23 -0.50
C ILE A 201 2.33 27.55 -0.81
N ALA A 202 2.48 28.07 -2.03
CA ALA A 202 1.77 29.27 -2.50
C ALA A 202 0.26 29.09 -2.43
N HIS A 203 -0.22 27.91 -2.83
CA HIS A 203 -1.63 27.58 -2.82
C HIS A 203 -2.18 27.49 -1.38
N ILE A 204 -1.51 26.79 -0.46
CA ILE A 204 -1.95 26.70 0.95
C ILE A 204 -1.94 28.09 1.60
N TRP A 205 -0.85 28.83 1.42
CA TRP A 205 -0.67 30.15 2.01
C TRP A 205 -1.58 31.20 1.39
N GLY A 206 -1.91 31.08 0.10
CA GLY A 206 -2.69 32.07 -0.63
C GLY A 206 -1.87 33.31 -1.00
N ILE A 207 -0.58 33.13 -1.29
CA ILE A 207 0.32 34.21 -1.73
C ILE A 207 0.87 33.95 -3.13
N PRO A 208 1.30 34.98 -3.88
CA PRO A 208 1.89 34.80 -5.20
C PRO A 208 3.21 34.03 -5.13
N LEU A 209 3.45 33.13 -6.09
CA LEU A 209 4.67 32.29 -6.14
C LEU A 209 5.97 33.11 -6.07
N GLY A 210 6.02 34.26 -6.74
CA GLY A 210 7.19 35.15 -6.75
C GLY A 210 7.59 35.68 -5.37
N SER A 211 6.66 35.69 -4.40
CA SER A 211 6.93 36.14 -3.03
C SER A 211 7.59 35.06 -2.15
N LEU A 212 7.59 33.79 -2.57
CA LEU A 212 8.07 32.67 -1.73
C LEU A 212 9.57 32.47 -1.77
N VAL A 213 10.22 32.62 -2.92
CA VAL A 213 11.61 32.19 -3.13
C VAL A 213 12.56 32.81 -2.12
N ALA A 214 12.51 34.14 -1.95
CA ALA A 214 13.37 34.86 -0.99
C ALA A 214 13.07 34.46 0.47
N ARG A 215 11.80 34.24 0.80
CA ARG A 215 11.36 33.82 2.14
C ARG A 215 11.86 32.41 2.47
N LYS A 216 11.76 31.50 1.50
CA LYS A 216 12.25 30.12 1.58
C LYS A 216 13.76 30.06 1.78
N VAL A 217 14.52 30.77 0.94
CA VAL A 217 15.99 30.83 1.06
C VAL A 217 16.40 31.35 2.44
N LYS A 218 15.78 32.44 2.90
CA LYS A 218 16.07 33.02 4.22
C LYS A 218 15.76 32.02 5.35
N ALA A 219 14.60 31.37 5.31
CA ALA A 219 14.19 30.39 6.31
C ALA A 219 15.15 29.19 6.36
N LEU A 220 15.48 28.61 5.20
CA LEU A 220 16.41 27.49 5.09
C LEU A 220 17.82 27.87 5.57
N GLN A 221 18.33 29.05 5.20
CA GLN A 221 19.64 29.50 5.64
C GLN A 221 19.73 29.65 7.17
N HIS A 222 18.71 30.24 7.80
CA HIS A 222 18.69 30.38 9.26
C HIS A 222 18.60 29.02 9.94
N PHE A 223 17.71 28.14 9.45
CA PHE A 223 17.57 26.79 9.98
C PHE A 223 18.85 25.97 9.90
N LEU A 224 19.52 25.97 8.75
CA LEU A 224 20.77 25.24 8.57
C LEU A 224 21.90 25.81 9.43
N THR A 225 21.93 27.14 9.62
CA THR A 225 22.89 27.80 10.52
C THR A 225 22.67 27.37 11.96
N GLU A 226 21.40 27.27 12.41
CA GLU A 226 21.09 26.78 13.76
C GLU A 226 21.44 25.30 13.92
N LEU A 227 21.11 24.45 12.94
CA LEU A 227 21.51 23.03 12.96
C LEU A 227 23.04 22.86 13.02
N GLN A 228 23.79 23.67 12.27
CA GLN A 228 25.25 23.63 12.29
C GLN A 228 25.79 23.97 13.68
N LYS A 229 25.24 24.99 14.37
CA LYS A 229 25.62 25.31 15.76
C LYS A 229 25.40 24.12 16.71
N HIS A 230 24.37 23.32 16.50
CA HIS A 230 24.14 22.11 17.30
C HIS A 230 25.18 21.02 17.01
N GLN A 231 25.62 20.89 15.76
CA GLN A 231 26.66 19.94 15.36
C GLN A 231 28.04 20.32 15.89
N ASP A 232 28.39 21.60 15.84
CA ASP A 232 29.69 22.12 16.29
C ASP A 232 29.88 21.99 17.80
N LYS A 233 28.80 22.06 18.59
CA LYS A 233 28.83 21.82 20.05
C LYS A 233 29.23 20.39 20.43
N HIS A 234 29.10 19.43 19.51
CA HIS A 234 29.35 18.01 19.75
C HIS A 234 30.57 17.47 19.01
N SER A 235 31.25 18.28 18.19
CA SER A 235 32.41 17.86 17.41
C SER A 235 33.71 18.26 18.11
N ALA A 236 34.69 17.34 18.18
CA ALA A 236 36.02 17.65 18.72
C ALA A 236 36.79 18.57 17.74
N PRO A 237 37.66 19.46 18.22
CA PRO A 237 38.17 20.60 17.45
C PRO A 237 39.09 20.30 16.25
N ASP A 238 39.52 19.05 16.00
CA ASP A 238 40.67 18.77 15.11
C ASP A 238 40.44 17.75 13.97
N GLU A 239 39.21 17.42 13.60
CA GLU A 239 38.96 16.56 12.43
C GLU A 239 38.44 17.34 11.21
N PRO A 240 38.99 17.10 10.00
CA PRO A 240 38.52 17.75 8.78
C PRO A 240 37.09 17.32 8.46
N LEU A 241 36.14 18.23 8.70
CA LEU A 241 34.72 18.04 8.40
C LEU A 241 34.51 17.95 6.88
N GLN A 242 34.16 16.76 6.38
CA GLN A 242 33.56 16.65 5.06
C GLN A 242 32.28 17.52 4.99
N PRO A 243 31.98 18.18 3.87
CA PRO A 243 30.79 19.03 3.76
C PRO A 243 29.54 18.16 3.86
N ILE A 244 28.94 18.17 5.04
CA ILE A 244 27.70 17.46 5.34
C ILE A 244 26.52 18.28 4.83
N ASN A 245 25.63 17.64 4.07
CA ASN A 245 24.37 18.25 3.66
C ASN A 245 23.34 18.11 4.78
N LEU A 246 23.35 19.06 5.73
CA LEU A 246 22.46 19.06 6.89
C LEU A 246 20.96 19.06 6.53
N TRP A 247 20.58 19.62 5.39
CA TRP A 247 19.20 19.56 4.92
C TRP A 247 18.79 18.13 4.57
N LYS A 248 19.63 17.44 3.78
CA LYS A 248 19.38 16.05 3.39
C LYS A 248 19.33 15.14 4.62
N GLU A 249 20.26 15.32 5.55
CA GLU A 249 20.28 14.52 6.77
C GLU A 249 19.08 14.80 7.67
N ALA A 250 18.66 16.06 7.82
CA ALA A 250 17.45 16.38 8.56
C ALA A 250 16.22 15.68 7.95
N LEU A 251 16.09 15.66 6.62
CA LEU A 251 15.04 14.90 5.94
C LEU A 251 15.16 13.40 6.14
N ASP A 252 16.37 12.83 5.99
CA ASP A 252 16.61 11.40 6.21
C ASP A 252 16.25 10.99 7.65
N PHE A 253 16.57 11.82 8.66
CA PHE A 253 16.15 11.59 10.05
C PHE A 253 14.64 11.72 10.24
N LEU A 254 14.01 12.76 9.70
CA LEU A 254 12.56 12.93 9.75
C LEU A 254 11.81 11.78 9.09
N SER A 255 12.36 11.23 8.00
CA SER A 255 11.79 10.09 7.28
C SER A 255 11.78 8.79 8.08
N GLN A 256 12.53 8.70 9.18
CA GLN A 256 12.53 7.54 10.08
C GLN A 256 11.45 7.61 11.17
N ARG A 257 10.76 8.75 11.33
CA ARG A 257 9.67 8.90 12.31
C ARG A 257 8.61 7.82 12.06
N PRO A 258 7.98 7.21 13.07
CA PRO A 258 6.88 6.27 12.83
C PRO A 258 5.80 6.92 11.94
N ILE A 259 5.27 6.13 11.01
CA ILE A 259 4.21 6.56 10.10
C ILE A 259 2.90 6.58 10.88
N GLU A 260 2.19 7.70 10.81
CA GLU A 260 0.82 7.77 11.32
C GLU A 260 -0.11 7.04 10.35
N LYS A 261 -0.85 6.05 10.86
CA LYS A 261 -1.76 5.25 10.03
C LYS A 261 -3.05 6.03 9.78
N SER A 262 -3.39 6.24 8.51
CA SER A 262 -4.62 6.91 8.15
C SER A 262 -5.83 5.98 8.28
N MET A 263 -6.96 6.52 8.75
CA MET A 263 -8.24 5.82 8.67
C MET A 263 -8.82 6.07 7.28
N VAL A 264 -8.93 5.00 6.48
CA VAL A 264 -9.38 5.10 5.09
C VAL A 264 -10.70 4.35 4.91
N GLU A 265 -11.64 4.99 4.23
CA GLU A 265 -12.93 4.38 3.84
C GLU A 265 -12.84 3.70 2.46
N TYR A 266 -13.72 2.73 2.24
CA TYR A 266 -13.80 2.02 0.96
C TYR A 266 -14.30 2.93 -0.16
N ASP A 267 -13.55 2.98 -1.27
CA ASP A 267 -13.81 3.90 -2.39
C ASP A 267 -14.05 3.16 -3.73
N GLY A 268 -14.71 1.99 -3.68
CA GLY A 268 -15.14 1.27 -4.89
C GLY A 268 -14.05 0.48 -5.62
N LEU A 269 -12.87 0.29 -5.02
CA LEU A 269 -11.81 -0.56 -5.58
C LEU A 269 -12.32 -2.01 -5.70
N GLY A 270 -12.30 -2.58 -6.91
CA GLY A 270 -12.82 -3.93 -7.14
C GLY A 270 -14.35 -4.03 -7.32
N LYS A 271 -15.03 -2.90 -7.58
CA LYS A 271 -16.50 -2.76 -7.70
C LYS A 271 -17.26 -2.91 -6.37
N THR A 272 -16.92 -3.93 -5.58
CA THR A 272 -17.47 -4.18 -4.23
C THR A 272 -16.35 -4.54 -3.26
N GLU A 273 -16.54 -4.26 -1.97
CA GLU A 273 -15.55 -4.61 -0.94
C GLU A 273 -15.34 -6.12 -0.85
N GLU A 274 -16.41 -6.91 -0.97
CA GLU A 274 -16.35 -8.38 -0.98
C GLU A 274 -15.49 -8.91 -2.13
N ALA A 275 -15.72 -8.44 -3.35
CA ALA A 275 -14.93 -8.86 -4.51
C ALA A 275 -13.44 -8.48 -4.38
N LEU A 276 -13.14 -7.35 -3.73
CA LEU A 276 -11.77 -6.99 -3.41
C LEU A 276 -11.18 -7.95 -2.38
N LEU A 277 -11.90 -8.26 -1.31
CA LEU A 277 -11.44 -9.20 -0.27
C LEU A 277 -11.16 -10.60 -0.85
N ASP A 278 -12.00 -11.09 -1.76
CA ASP A 278 -11.77 -12.37 -2.43
C ASP A 278 -10.50 -12.35 -3.31
N GLN A 279 -10.24 -11.25 -4.01
CA GLN A 279 -8.99 -11.08 -4.77
C GLN A 279 -7.77 -10.97 -3.85
N LEU A 280 -7.88 -10.29 -2.71
CA LEU A 280 -6.80 -10.19 -1.73
C LEU A 280 -6.50 -11.55 -1.10
N ARG A 281 -7.52 -12.36 -0.78
CA ARG A 281 -7.36 -13.74 -0.31
C ARG A 281 -6.64 -14.60 -1.33
N ALA A 282 -7.13 -14.61 -2.58
CA ALA A 282 -6.51 -15.37 -3.67
C ALA A 282 -5.04 -14.95 -3.90
N PHE A 283 -4.73 -13.67 -3.73
CA PHE A 283 -3.37 -13.13 -3.82
C PHE A 283 -2.46 -13.66 -2.70
N VAL A 284 -2.92 -13.67 -1.44
CA VAL A 284 -2.13 -14.16 -0.31
C VAL A 284 -1.95 -15.68 -0.39
N ASP A 285 -3.03 -16.43 -0.63
CA ASP A 285 -3.03 -17.90 -0.76
C ASP A 285 -2.16 -18.41 -1.94
N GLY A 286 -1.84 -17.51 -2.87
CA GLY A 286 -1.05 -17.82 -4.07
C GLY A 286 -1.82 -18.67 -5.07
N SER A 287 -3.16 -18.62 -5.06
CA SER A 287 -4.00 -19.31 -6.05
C SER A 287 -4.08 -18.55 -7.38
N MET A 288 -3.74 -17.27 -7.38
CA MET A 288 -3.65 -16.46 -8.59
C MET A 288 -2.46 -16.87 -9.45
N SER A 289 -2.66 -16.83 -10.76
CA SER A 289 -1.53 -17.01 -11.68
C SER A 289 -0.63 -15.76 -11.71
N GLU A 290 0.65 -15.94 -12.04
CA GLU A 290 1.61 -14.82 -12.12
C GLU A 290 1.15 -13.58 -12.93
N PRO A 291 0.51 -13.69 -14.12
CA PRO A 291 0.05 -12.51 -14.85
C PRO A 291 -1.16 -11.84 -14.19
N GLU A 292 -2.05 -12.60 -13.55
CA GLU A 292 -3.18 -12.05 -12.79
C GLU A 292 -2.69 -11.36 -11.53
N GLU A 293 -1.77 -12.01 -10.80
CA GLU A 293 -1.12 -11.49 -9.61
C GLU A 293 -0.40 -10.17 -9.94
N SER A 294 0.32 -10.10 -11.05
CA SER A 294 1.01 -8.87 -11.48
C SER A 294 0.05 -7.76 -11.87
N LYS A 295 -1.07 -8.07 -12.54
CA LYS A 295 -2.11 -7.09 -12.87
C LYS A 295 -2.78 -6.56 -11.60
N PHE A 296 -3.13 -7.45 -10.67
CA PHE A 296 -3.75 -7.10 -9.40
C PHE A 296 -2.82 -6.26 -8.52
N TRP A 297 -1.56 -6.67 -8.39
CA TRP A 297 -0.54 -5.88 -7.70
C TRP A 297 -0.44 -4.48 -8.29
N THR A 298 -0.43 -4.36 -9.62
CA THR A 298 -0.43 -3.06 -10.28
C THR A 298 -1.70 -2.26 -9.99
N SER A 299 -2.88 -2.89 -9.94
CA SER A 299 -4.13 -2.16 -9.63
C SER A 299 -4.19 -1.61 -8.21
N ILE A 300 -3.57 -2.29 -7.24
CA ILE A 300 -3.55 -1.81 -5.84
C ILE A 300 -2.38 -0.87 -5.55
N THR A 301 -1.29 -0.89 -6.35
CA THR A 301 -0.09 -0.07 -6.10
C THR A 301 0.07 1.13 -7.01
N LYS A 302 -0.51 1.10 -8.22
CA LYS A 302 -0.36 2.17 -9.20
C LYS A 302 -1.23 3.36 -8.82
N VAL A 303 -0.57 4.45 -8.48
CA VAL A 303 -1.21 5.73 -8.20
C VAL A 303 -1.12 6.60 -9.45
N HIS A 304 -2.27 7.12 -9.88
CA HIS A 304 -2.32 8.17 -10.89
C HIS A 304 -2.31 9.52 -10.15
N ASP A 305 -1.13 10.02 -9.84
CA ASP A 305 -0.93 11.37 -9.30
C ASP A 305 -1.08 12.39 -10.44
N THR A 306 -2.29 12.59 -10.94
CA THR A 306 -2.60 13.77 -11.76
C THR A 306 -3.51 14.69 -10.99
N GLU A 307 -3.15 15.98 -10.96
CA GLU A 307 -3.85 17.07 -10.26
C GLU A 307 -5.34 17.19 -10.63
N PHE A 308 -5.77 16.54 -11.72
CA PHE A 308 -7.11 16.59 -12.30
C PHE A 308 -7.90 15.27 -12.21
N SER A 309 -7.31 14.18 -11.73
CA SER A 309 -8.08 12.96 -11.45
C SER A 309 -8.59 13.03 -10.01
N GLY A 310 -9.89 12.78 -9.80
CA GLY A 310 -10.60 12.89 -8.53
C GLY A 310 -9.70 12.77 -7.30
N THR A 311 -9.33 13.95 -6.80
CA THR A 311 -8.51 14.27 -5.63
C THR A 311 -8.12 13.09 -4.73
N TRP A 312 -6.86 12.68 -4.81
CA TRP A 312 -6.12 11.95 -3.75
C TRP A 312 -6.63 10.56 -3.35
N LEU A 313 -7.79 10.13 -3.87
CA LEU A 313 -8.43 8.84 -3.60
C LEU A 313 -7.55 7.64 -3.97
N SER A 314 -6.63 7.80 -4.91
CA SER A 314 -5.74 6.75 -5.37
C SER A 314 -4.74 6.27 -4.29
N GLN A 315 -4.24 7.16 -3.44
CA GLN A 315 -3.37 6.80 -2.32
C GLN A 315 -4.16 6.06 -1.23
N ALA A 316 -5.32 6.63 -0.86
CA ALA A 316 -6.26 6.05 0.08
C ALA A 316 -6.68 4.62 -0.32
N ARG A 317 -7.06 4.40 -1.58
CA ARG A 317 -7.39 3.06 -2.11
C ARG A 317 -6.27 2.04 -1.90
N SER A 318 -5.02 2.45 -2.15
CA SER A 318 -3.87 1.58 -1.94
C SER A 318 -3.73 1.24 -0.46
N ILE A 319 -3.75 2.25 0.42
CA ILE A 319 -3.65 2.08 1.87
C ILE A 319 -4.73 1.14 2.38
N PHE A 320 -5.99 1.33 1.98
CA PHE A 320 -7.10 0.44 2.35
C PHE A 320 -6.83 -1.01 1.96
N ALA A 321 -6.39 -1.27 0.72
CA ALA A 321 -6.07 -2.62 0.27
C ALA A 321 -4.95 -3.27 1.12
N PHE A 322 -3.91 -2.52 1.48
CA PHE A 322 -2.83 -3.02 2.33
C PHE A 322 -3.23 -3.19 3.80
N GLN A 323 -4.15 -2.36 4.32
CA GLN A 323 -4.73 -2.57 5.64
C GLN A 323 -5.50 -3.90 5.69
N ARG A 324 -6.28 -4.20 4.64
CA ARG A 324 -6.98 -5.49 4.51
C ARG A 324 -6.02 -6.67 4.31
N LEU A 325 -4.96 -6.52 3.50
CA LEU A 325 -3.94 -7.57 3.34
C LEU A 325 -3.23 -7.89 4.66
N ASN A 326 -2.84 -6.87 5.42
CA ASN A 326 -2.20 -7.08 6.71
C ASN A 326 -3.14 -7.76 7.71
N ALA A 327 -4.44 -7.45 7.67
CA ALA A 327 -5.43 -8.17 8.47
C ALA A 327 -5.51 -9.65 8.08
N LEU A 328 -5.61 -9.95 6.78
CA LEU A 328 -5.62 -11.33 6.27
C LEU A 328 -4.34 -12.10 6.66
N LEU A 329 -3.17 -11.46 6.57
CA LEU A 329 -1.91 -12.07 7.00
C LEU A 329 -1.84 -12.35 8.50
N ASN A 330 -2.58 -11.64 9.33
CA ASN A 330 -2.61 -11.93 10.77
C ASN A 330 -3.60 -13.04 11.12
N ASP A 331 -4.61 -13.26 10.26
CA ASP A 331 -5.62 -14.30 10.46
C ASP A 331 -5.15 -15.68 9.94
N MET A 332 -4.17 -15.73 9.04
CA MET A 332 -3.65 -16.96 8.47
C MET A 332 -2.66 -17.69 9.38
N ASP A 333 -2.72 -19.02 9.36
CA ASP A 333 -1.76 -19.85 10.08
C ASP A 333 -0.45 -20.04 9.30
N PHE A 334 0.59 -19.32 9.74
CA PHE A 334 1.96 -19.44 9.24
C PHE A 334 2.86 -20.31 10.14
N SER A 335 2.26 -21.18 10.96
CA SER A 335 2.96 -22.25 11.66
C SER A 335 3.55 -23.25 10.65
N ASP A 336 4.58 -23.99 11.09
CA ASP A 336 5.20 -25.00 10.22
C ASP A 336 4.21 -26.12 9.85
N GLU A 337 3.28 -26.46 10.76
CA GLU A 337 2.22 -27.45 10.54
C GLU A 337 1.17 -26.94 9.54
N GLY A 338 0.66 -25.72 9.72
CA GLY A 338 -0.34 -25.13 8.82
C GLY A 338 0.19 -24.93 7.40
N LEU A 339 1.45 -24.51 7.27
CA LEU A 339 2.11 -24.38 5.96
C LEU A 339 2.34 -25.74 5.28
N GLU A 340 2.71 -26.76 6.06
CA GLU A 340 2.87 -28.13 5.54
C GLU A 340 1.53 -28.71 5.09
N GLU A 341 0.47 -28.56 5.88
CA GLU A 341 -0.88 -29.02 5.52
C GLU A 341 -1.38 -28.31 4.26
N GLY A 342 -1.17 -27.00 4.15
CA GLY A 342 -1.50 -26.24 2.94
C GLY A 342 -0.76 -26.75 1.69
N LEU A 343 0.52 -27.14 1.81
CA LEU A 343 1.25 -27.77 0.71
C LEU A 343 0.72 -29.16 0.40
N ARG A 344 0.44 -29.98 1.42
CA ARG A 344 -0.13 -31.32 1.27
C ARG A 344 -1.47 -31.28 0.52
N VAL A 345 -2.36 -30.36 0.86
CA VAL A 345 -3.64 -30.16 0.16
C VAL A 345 -3.44 -29.83 -1.32
N LYS A 346 -2.47 -28.97 -1.66
CA LYS A 346 -2.18 -28.58 -3.06
C LYS A 346 -1.59 -29.70 -3.91
N ILE A 347 -0.96 -30.70 -3.30
CA ILE A 347 -0.31 -31.80 -4.05
C ILE A 347 -1.19 -33.02 -4.23
N TYR A 348 -2.29 -33.14 -3.48
CA TYR A 348 -3.23 -34.23 -3.70
C TYR A 348 -3.86 -34.08 -5.09
N PRO A 349 -3.89 -35.17 -5.89
CA PRO A 349 -4.58 -35.13 -7.16
C PRO A 349 -6.04 -34.77 -6.88
N GLN A 350 -6.55 -33.80 -7.63
CA GLN A 350 -7.98 -33.64 -7.72
C GLN A 350 -8.48 -34.93 -8.35
N LEU A 351 -9.24 -35.71 -7.58
CA LEU A 351 -10.01 -36.78 -8.18
C LEU A 351 -10.85 -36.12 -9.27
N PRO A 352 -10.99 -36.73 -10.47
CA PRO A 352 -12.05 -36.33 -11.37
C PRO A 352 -13.29 -36.23 -10.50
N ASP A 353 -14.05 -35.13 -10.57
CA ASP A 353 -15.35 -35.06 -9.93
C ASP A 353 -16.02 -36.39 -10.26
N ASP A 354 -16.09 -37.27 -9.25
CA ASP A 354 -16.79 -38.53 -9.38
C ASP A 354 -18.13 -38.06 -9.89
N GLN A 355 -18.48 -38.53 -11.08
CA GLN A 355 -19.77 -38.36 -11.71
C GLN A 355 -20.76 -38.25 -10.57
N LEU A 356 -21.21 -37.03 -10.27
CA LEU A 356 -22.28 -36.81 -9.32
C LEU A 356 -23.31 -37.83 -9.77
N ALA A 357 -23.58 -38.81 -8.90
CA ALA A 357 -24.42 -39.97 -9.19
C ALA A 357 -25.51 -39.51 -10.13
N PRO A 358 -25.69 -40.15 -11.32
CA PRO A 358 -26.38 -39.55 -12.46
C PRO A 358 -27.57 -38.83 -11.89
N GLU A 359 -27.58 -37.48 -11.97
CA GLU A 359 -28.71 -36.70 -11.50
C GLU A 359 -29.92 -37.48 -11.98
N SER A 360 -30.65 -38.07 -11.03
CA SER A 360 -31.91 -38.68 -11.38
C SER A 360 -32.61 -37.57 -12.12
N ASP A 361 -32.97 -37.80 -13.39
CA ASP A 361 -33.77 -36.89 -14.18
C ASP A 361 -35.04 -36.61 -13.36
N ASP A 362 -34.96 -35.66 -12.44
CA ASP A 362 -36.07 -34.99 -11.81
C ASP A 362 -36.58 -34.09 -12.91
N LYS A 363 -37.24 -34.76 -13.88
CA LYS A 363 -38.21 -34.12 -14.74
C LYS A 363 -39.06 -33.27 -13.80
N PRO A 364 -39.23 -31.97 -14.09
CA PRO A 364 -40.12 -31.15 -13.30
C PRO A 364 -41.46 -31.89 -13.22
N ILE A 365 -41.89 -32.23 -12.00
CA ILE A 365 -43.18 -32.86 -11.78
C ILE A 365 -44.22 -31.86 -12.30
N GLU A 366 -44.70 -32.09 -13.52
CA GLU A 366 -45.82 -31.34 -14.07
C GLU A 366 -47.00 -31.55 -13.12
N LEU A 367 -47.37 -30.49 -12.41
CA LEU A 367 -48.55 -30.47 -11.56
C LEU A 367 -49.75 -30.90 -12.40
N SER A 368 -50.34 -32.04 -12.06
CA SER A 368 -51.60 -32.50 -12.69
C SER A 368 -52.65 -31.38 -12.64
N GLU A 369 -53.61 -31.37 -13.58
CA GLU A 369 -54.67 -30.35 -13.66
C GLU A 369 -55.39 -30.10 -12.31
N LYS A 370 -55.46 -31.11 -11.45
CA LYS A 370 -55.98 -30.99 -10.08
C LYS A 370 -55.11 -30.13 -9.17
N GLY A 371 -53.79 -30.19 -9.30
CA GLY A 371 -52.83 -29.37 -8.54
C GLY A 371 -52.88 -27.89 -8.93
N VAL A 372 -53.08 -27.59 -10.22
CA VAL A 372 -53.31 -26.22 -10.71
C VAL A 372 -54.65 -25.67 -10.21
N GLY A 373 -55.69 -26.50 -10.15
CA GLY A 373 -56.99 -26.13 -9.60
C GLY A 373 -56.94 -25.74 -8.11
N VAL A 374 -56.11 -26.40 -7.31
CA VAL A 374 -55.91 -26.07 -5.89
C VAL A 374 -55.19 -24.73 -5.73
N LEU A 375 -54.15 -24.47 -6.52
CA LEU A 375 -53.43 -23.19 -6.47
C LEU A 375 -54.30 -22.01 -6.90
N ASN A 376 -55.16 -22.19 -7.93
CA ASN A 376 -56.12 -21.17 -8.33
C ASN A 376 -57.24 -20.95 -7.29
N TYR A 377 -57.56 -21.95 -6.47
CA TYR A 377 -58.50 -21.81 -5.35
C TYR A 377 -57.88 -21.01 -4.19
N PHE A 378 -56.56 -21.10 -3.99
CA PHE A 378 -55.83 -20.26 -3.02
C PHE A 378 -55.57 -18.84 -3.52
N ALA A 379 -55.60 -18.61 -4.84
CA ALA A 379 -55.47 -17.29 -5.46
C ALA A 379 -56.81 -16.53 -5.59
N GLY A 380 -57.82 -16.91 -4.78
CA GLY A 380 -59.13 -16.27 -4.77
C GLY A 380 -59.14 -14.87 -4.14
N GLU A 381 -59.76 -13.94 -4.87
CA GLU A 381 -60.18 -12.57 -4.50
C GLU A 381 -59.09 -11.48 -4.37
N GLN A 382 -58.59 -10.99 -5.53
CA GLN A 382 -58.38 -9.54 -5.66
C GLN A 382 -59.63 -8.91 -6.28
N ASP A 383 -60.41 -8.31 -5.40
CA ASP A 383 -61.67 -7.62 -5.63
C ASP A 383 -61.46 -6.39 -6.52
N ASP A 384 -62.03 -6.43 -7.71
CA ASP A 384 -62.10 -5.36 -8.68
C ASP A 384 -63.17 -4.35 -8.25
N LYS A 385 -62.75 -3.27 -7.57
CA LYS A 385 -63.55 -2.05 -7.34
C LYS A 385 -62.68 -0.90 -6.86
N ARG A 386 -62.39 0.03 -7.78
CA ARG A 386 -62.54 1.50 -7.62
C ARG A 386 -62.04 2.24 -8.86
N ARG A 387 -62.95 2.40 -9.83
CA ARG A 387 -63.10 3.66 -10.56
C ARG A 387 -64.04 4.55 -9.75
N GLY A 388 -63.59 5.76 -9.47
CA GLY A 388 -64.32 6.89 -8.90
C GLY A 388 -63.47 8.11 -9.11
#